data_AF-A0A941MMR1-F1
#
_entry.id   AF-A0A941MMR1-F1
#
_cell.length_a   1.000
_cell.length_b   1.000
_cell.length_c   1.000
_cell.angle_alpha   90.00
_cell.angle_beta   90.00
_cell.angle_gamma   90.00
#
_symmetry.space_group_name_H-M   'P 1'
#
loop_
_entity.id
_entity.type
_entity.pdbx_description
1 polymer ?
#
loop_
_entity_poly.entity_id
_entity_poly.type
_entity_poly.pdbx_seq_one_letter_code
_entity_poly.pdbx_strand_id
1 'polypeptide(L)'
;MARHSPCIGICKLDVATGFCLGCARTGAEIGDWMAMSETQRDAVWNKLPERLAQLSVRVRLLPWVRDELINWVRDTLVARQGDWIVGAPGATAEFPSSDNAPIDLIVEDGVITARRTDAALRIAINEKVRAFAFTEGGPIVLGLPRGRAALQSCSALQSAGLDAGAIDKTHRGDELFDLGIGRRYTRFCLRTGDEPLRSVLSDYEGRHWSDFIPVMLNKLIAVSPHRVVESAAARIEIFSGIAGPGESPPNGAQTQFHSEYLKSGDEIAPSLAPPDYAGPVAIFYPNKI
;
A
#
# COMPACT_ATOMS: atom_id res chain seq x y z
N MET A 1 -19.76 -15.09 9.08
CA MET A 1 -19.40 -13.69 8.71
C MET A 1 -19.68 -13.57 7.23
N ALA A 2 -20.51 -12.60 6.84
CA ALA A 2 -21.02 -12.57 5.47
C ALA A 2 -19.90 -12.27 4.46
N ARG A 3 -19.67 -13.22 3.54
CA ARG A 3 -18.80 -13.04 2.36
C ARG A 3 -19.17 -11.77 1.60
N HIS A 4 -18.17 -10.98 1.25
CA HIS A 4 -18.37 -9.81 0.40
C HIS A 4 -18.77 -10.23 -1.01
N SER A 5 -19.46 -9.33 -1.73
CA SER A 5 -19.75 -9.56 -3.14
C SER A 5 -18.44 -9.60 -3.94
N PRO A 6 -18.27 -10.54 -4.88
CA PRO A 6 -17.09 -10.62 -5.77
C PRO A 6 -17.07 -9.54 -6.86
N CYS A 7 -18.03 -8.60 -6.84
CA CYS A 7 -18.20 -7.59 -7.87
C CYS A 7 -16.98 -6.65 -7.94
N ILE A 8 -16.45 -6.49 -9.15
CA ILE A 8 -15.39 -5.52 -9.46
C ILE A 8 -15.90 -4.33 -10.29
N GLY A 9 -17.20 -4.03 -10.23
CA GLY A 9 -17.78 -2.83 -10.86
C GLY A 9 -18.03 -2.94 -12.36
N ILE A 10 -17.74 -4.09 -12.98
CA ILE A 10 -18.11 -4.39 -14.37
C ILE A 10 -19.47 -5.09 -14.36
N CYS A 11 -20.45 -4.51 -15.04
CA CYS A 11 -21.82 -5.04 -15.15
C CYS A 11 -22.14 -5.39 -16.61
N LYS A 12 -21.47 -6.42 -17.13
CA LYS A 12 -21.73 -6.96 -18.48
C LYS A 12 -21.58 -8.47 -18.46
N LEU A 13 -22.59 -9.18 -18.98
CA LEU A 13 -22.53 -10.62 -19.18
C LEU A 13 -21.91 -10.94 -20.54
N ASP A 14 -21.07 -11.97 -20.56
CA ASP A 14 -20.63 -12.61 -21.78
C ASP A 14 -21.74 -13.49 -22.33
N VAL A 15 -22.04 -13.35 -23.62
CA VAL A 15 -23.16 -14.05 -24.26
C VAL A 15 -22.85 -15.53 -24.46
N ALA A 16 -21.58 -15.88 -24.67
CA ALA A 16 -21.18 -17.26 -24.93
C ALA A 16 -21.20 -18.13 -23.66
N THR A 17 -20.69 -17.60 -22.55
CA THR A 17 -20.56 -18.33 -21.27
C THR A 17 -21.71 -18.06 -20.30
N GLY A 18 -22.43 -16.94 -20.44
CA GLY A 18 -23.46 -16.50 -19.50
C GLY A 18 -22.91 -15.91 -18.19
N PHE A 19 -21.60 -15.69 -18.10
CA PHE A 19 -20.91 -15.15 -16.92
C PHE A 19 -20.66 -13.65 -17.02
N CYS A 20 -20.64 -12.96 -15.88
CA CYS A 20 -20.23 -11.57 -15.82
C CYS A 20 -18.74 -11.41 -16.13
N LEU A 21 -18.40 -10.53 -17.08
CA LEU A 21 -17.04 -10.22 -17.52
C LEU A 21 -16.14 -9.65 -16.41
N GLY A 22 -16.71 -9.25 -15.26
CA GLY A 22 -15.95 -8.80 -14.11
C GLY A 22 -15.79 -9.87 -13.03
N CYS A 23 -16.91 -10.38 -12.51
CA CYS A 23 -16.91 -11.25 -11.32
C CYS A 23 -17.20 -12.72 -11.61
N ALA A 24 -17.40 -13.07 -12.88
CA ALA A 24 -17.71 -14.43 -13.34
C ALA A 24 -18.96 -15.08 -12.71
N ARG A 25 -19.82 -14.29 -12.06
CA ARG A 25 -21.15 -14.73 -11.59
C ARG A 25 -22.14 -14.79 -12.74
N THR A 26 -23.11 -15.69 -12.65
CA THR A 26 -24.27 -15.70 -13.56
C THR A 26 -25.23 -14.55 -13.24
N GLY A 27 -26.15 -14.24 -14.16
CA GLY A 27 -27.21 -13.24 -13.93
C GLY A 27 -28.07 -13.56 -12.70
N ALA A 28 -28.42 -14.84 -12.49
CA ALA A 28 -29.17 -15.29 -11.32
C ALA A 28 -28.37 -15.11 -10.02
N GLU A 29 -27.10 -15.51 -9.99
CA GLU A 29 -26.22 -15.31 -8.84
C GLU A 29 -26.01 -13.82 -8.49
N ILE A 30 -26.11 -12.93 -9.49
CA ILE A 30 -26.07 -11.48 -9.28
C ILE A 30 -27.38 -10.99 -8.65
N GLY A 31 -28.53 -11.37 -9.22
CA GLY A 31 -29.86 -10.94 -8.76
C GLY A 31 -30.18 -11.43 -7.35
N ASP A 32 -29.85 -12.68 -7.05
CA ASP A 32 -30.21 -13.33 -5.79
C ASP A 32 -29.20 -13.08 -4.65
N TRP A 33 -28.08 -12.40 -4.92
CA TRP A 33 -26.93 -12.31 -4.00
C TRP A 33 -27.30 -11.86 -2.58
N MET A 34 -28.16 -10.83 -2.47
CA MET A 34 -28.58 -10.29 -1.18
C MET A 34 -29.47 -11.27 -0.40
N ALA A 35 -30.23 -12.12 -1.10
CA ALA A 35 -31.10 -13.14 -0.51
C ALA A 35 -30.37 -14.46 -0.20
N MET A 36 -29.19 -14.69 -0.78
CA MET A 36 -28.40 -15.90 -0.53
C MET A 36 -27.93 -16.02 0.93
N SER A 37 -27.97 -17.25 1.46
CA SER A 37 -27.31 -17.61 2.72
C SER A 37 -25.77 -17.57 2.62
N GLU A 38 -25.08 -17.60 3.75
CA GLU A 38 -23.60 -17.65 3.76
C GLU A 38 -23.08 -18.88 2.98
N THR A 39 -23.65 -20.06 3.20
CA THR A 39 -23.29 -21.29 2.47
C THR A 39 -23.51 -21.18 0.96
N GLN A 40 -24.59 -20.52 0.53
CA GLN A 40 -24.83 -20.28 -0.90
C GLN A 40 -23.78 -19.33 -1.48
N ARG A 41 -23.40 -18.27 -0.75
CA ARG A 41 -22.34 -17.34 -1.18
C ARG A 41 -20.98 -18.03 -1.25
N ASP A 42 -20.64 -18.88 -0.28
CA ASP A 42 -19.42 -19.69 -0.31
C ASP A 42 -19.40 -20.64 -1.51
N ALA A 43 -20.52 -21.30 -1.80
CA ALA A 43 -20.65 -22.16 -2.98
C ALA A 43 -20.46 -21.40 -4.30
N VAL A 44 -20.88 -20.13 -4.38
CA VAL A 44 -20.59 -19.27 -5.53
C VAL A 44 -19.09 -18.93 -5.57
N TRP A 45 -18.52 -18.45 -4.46
CA TRP A 45 -17.10 -18.10 -4.36
C TRP A 45 -16.16 -19.23 -4.78
N ASN A 46 -16.47 -20.48 -4.40
CA ASN A 46 -15.68 -21.65 -4.77
C ASN A 46 -15.65 -21.93 -6.28
N LYS A 47 -16.66 -21.47 -7.04
CA LYS A 47 -16.73 -21.65 -8.51
C LYS A 47 -16.03 -20.53 -9.27
N LEU A 48 -15.82 -19.37 -8.65
CA LEU A 48 -15.32 -18.18 -9.38
C LEU A 48 -13.90 -18.34 -9.93
N PRO A 49 -12.92 -18.96 -9.25
CA PRO A 49 -11.57 -19.08 -9.78
C PRO A 49 -11.53 -19.74 -11.17
N GLU A 50 -12.23 -20.86 -11.34
CA GLU A 50 -12.31 -21.58 -12.61
C GLU A 50 -13.01 -20.75 -13.69
N ARG A 51 -14.14 -20.10 -13.35
CA ARG A 51 -14.87 -19.26 -14.30
C ARG A 51 -14.09 -17.99 -14.70
N LEU A 52 -13.35 -17.40 -13.77
CA LEU A 52 -12.49 -16.23 -14.04
C LEU A 52 -11.34 -16.59 -14.99
N ALA A 53 -10.77 -17.79 -14.86
CA ALA A 53 -9.74 -18.29 -15.78
C ALA A 53 -10.27 -18.42 -17.22
N GLN A 54 -11.53 -18.80 -17.40
CA GLN A 54 -12.18 -18.87 -18.73
C GLN A 54 -12.38 -17.49 -19.38
N LEU A 55 -12.56 -16.44 -18.58
CA LEU A 55 -12.86 -15.08 -19.03
C LEU A 55 -11.62 -14.17 -19.18
N SER A 56 -10.42 -14.68 -18.87
CA SER A 56 -9.17 -13.90 -18.87
C SER A 56 -9.27 -12.58 -18.05
N VAL A 57 -9.98 -12.62 -16.92
CA VAL A 57 -10.16 -11.43 -16.09
C VAL A 57 -8.83 -11.05 -15.43
N ARG A 58 -8.41 -9.80 -15.66
CA ARG A 58 -7.12 -9.26 -15.21
C ARG A 58 -7.00 -9.07 -13.70
N VAL A 59 -8.12 -8.83 -13.01
CA VAL A 59 -8.14 -8.52 -11.58
C VAL A 59 -9.27 -9.28 -10.90
N ARG A 60 -8.95 -9.98 -9.82
CA ARG A 60 -9.91 -10.71 -9.01
C ARG A 60 -9.94 -10.15 -7.59
N LEU A 61 -11.15 -9.91 -7.08
CA LEU A 61 -11.34 -9.65 -5.66
C LEU A 61 -11.16 -10.96 -4.89
N LEU A 62 -10.42 -10.94 -3.80
CA LEU A 62 -10.23 -12.10 -2.93
C LEU A 62 -11.41 -12.24 -1.96
N PRO A 63 -11.78 -13.47 -1.55
CA PRO A 63 -12.99 -13.74 -0.76
C PRO A 63 -12.87 -13.31 0.72
N TRP A 64 -11.72 -12.77 1.10
CA TRP A 64 -11.35 -12.56 2.50
C TRP A 64 -12.21 -11.49 3.17
N VAL A 65 -12.82 -11.87 4.30
CA VAL A 65 -13.42 -10.91 5.24
C VAL A 65 -12.35 -10.31 6.15
N ARG A 66 -12.70 -9.30 6.96
CA ARG A 66 -11.75 -8.54 7.79
C ARG A 66 -10.77 -9.45 8.56
N ASP A 67 -11.28 -10.40 9.32
CA ASP A 67 -10.43 -11.22 10.20
C ASP A 67 -9.55 -12.21 9.41
N GLU A 68 -10.05 -12.74 8.30
CA GLU A 68 -9.25 -13.56 7.39
C GLU A 68 -8.12 -12.73 6.75
N LEU A 69 -8.40 -11.48 6.39
CA LEU A 69 -7.40 -10.57 5.84
C LEU A 69 -6.35 -10.18 6.88
N ILE A 70 -6.74 -9.92 8.14
CA ILE A 70 -5.81 -9.68 9.25
C ILE A 70 -4.87 -10.88 9.44
N ASN A 71 -5.45 -12.09 9.51
CA ASN A 71 -4.68 -13.32 9.64
C ASN A 71 -3.72 -13.51 8.46
N TRP A 72 -4.19 -13.27 7.24
CA TRP A 72 -3.33 -13.37 6.05
C TRP A 72 -2.16 -12.38 6.09
N VAL A 73 -2.39 -11.11 6.44
CA VAL A 73 -1.30 -10.12 6.58
C VAL A 73 -0.30 -10.58 7.64
N ARG A 74 -0.77 -11.00 8.82
CA ARG A 74 0.08 -11.54 9.89
C ARG A 74 0.90 -12.73 9.38
N ASP A 75 0.27 -13.67 8.70
CA ASP A 75 0.91 -14.90 8.24
C ASP A 75 1.96 -14.62 7.16
N THR A 76 1.74 -13.63 6.28
CA THR A 76 2.78 -13.21 5.30
C THR A 76 4.05 -12.73 5.98
N LEU A 77 3.93 -12.05 7.13
CA LEU A 77 5.06 -11.53 7.90
C LEU A 77 5.74 -12.62 8.74
N VAL A 78 4.96 -13.45 9.44
CA VAL A 78 5.47 -14.55 10.28
C VAL A 78 6.18 -15.60 9.42
N ALA A 79 5.57 -15.98 8.31
CA ALA A 79 6.10 -16.99 7.41
C ALA A 79 7.02 -16.40 6.32
N ARG A 80 7.34 -15.10 6.40
CA ARG A 80 8.34 -14.44 5.54
C ARG A 80 8.08 -14.62 4.05
N GLN A 81 6.83 -14.46 3.65
CA GLN A 81 6.34 -14.87 2.33
C GLN A 81 6.58 -13.84 1.23
N GLY A 82 7.12 -12.67 1.55
CA GLY A 82 7.31 -11.59 0.59
C GLY A 82 7.44 -10.22 1.25
N ASP A 83 7.46 -9.18 0.44
CA ASP A 83 7.75 -7.82 0.90
C ASP A 83 6.51 -6.94 0.80
N TRP A 84 6.39 -6.00 1.74
CA TRP A 84 5.28 -5.07 1.83
C TRP A 84 5.69 -3.69 1.35
N ILE A 85 4.92 -3.14 0.42
CA ILE A 85 5.17 -1.85 -0.20
C ILE A 85 4.03 -0.89 0.12
N VAL A 86 4.37 0.33 0.50
CA VAL A 86 3.45 1.48 0.55
C VAL A 86 4.05 2.57 -0.31
N GLY A 87 3.26 3.13 -1.22
CA GLY A 87 3.75 4.18 -2.11
C GLY A 87 3.04 4.24 -3.44
N ALA A 88 3.52 5.18 -4.26
CA ALA A 88 3.15 5.34 -5.66
C ALA A 88 4.39 5.12 -6.55
N PRO A 89 4.24 4.86 -7.85
CA PRO A 89 5.36 4.76 -8.78
C PRO A 89 6.33 5.95 -8.65
N GLY A 90 7.60 5.63 -8.36
CA GLY A 90 8.65 6.62 -8.13
C GLY A 90 8.75 7.19 -6.72
N ALA A 91 7.85 6.85 -5.80
CA ALA A 91 7.90 7.24 -4.39
C ALA A 91 7.31 6.13 -3.51
N THR A 92 8.16 5.18 -3.10
CA THR A 92 7.77 4.00 -2.33
C THR A 92 8.64 3.80 -1.11
N ALA A 93 8.08 3.12 -0.11
CA ALA A 93 8.82 2.46 0.95
C ALA A 93 8.55 0.97 0.92
N GLU A 94 9.61 0.20 1.20
CA GLU A 94 9.63 -1.25 1.20
C GLU A 94 9.96 -1.75 2.61
N PHE A 95 9.07 -2.56 3.16
CA PHE A 95 9.28 -3.33 4.36
C PHE A 95 9.54 -4.78 3.96
N PRO A 96 10.80 -5.27 4.02
CA PRO A 96 11.10 -6.62 3.66
C PRO A 96 10.64 -7.57 4.76
N SER A 97 10.11 -8.73 4.39
CA SER A 97 9.96 -9.84 5.32
C SER A 97 10.67 -11.11 4.85
N SER A 98 11.14 -11.12 3.61
CA SER A 98 11.82 -12.25 2.98
C SER A 98 13.21 -12.55 3.55
N ASP A 99 13.86 -11.57 4.18
CA ASP A 99 15.18 -11.73 4.79
C ASP A 99 15.14 -12.37 6.20
N ASN A 100 16.34 -12.57 6.77
CA ASN A 100 16.47 -13.19 8.09
C ASN A 100 16.37 -12.22 9.27
N ALA A 101 16.13 -10.92 9.03
CA ALA A 101 16.07 -9.93 10.10
C ALA A 101 14.94 -10.26 11.09
N PRO A 102 15.15 -10.06 12.41
CA PRO A 102 14.08 -10.20 13.38
C PRO A 102 12.94 -9.22 13.12
N ILE A 103 11.70 -9.71 13.19
CA ILE A 103 10.48 -8.91 13.11
C ILE A 103 9.73 -9.07 14.43
N ASP A 104 9.60 -7.98 15.17
CA ASP A 104 8.68 -7.90 16.31
C ASP A 104 7.28 -7.55 15.80
N LEU A 105 6.29 -8.41 16.09
CA LEU A 105 4.96 -8.36 15.51
C LEU A 105 3.88 -8.25 16.58
N ILE A 106 3.04 -7.24 16.47
CA ILE A 106 1.89 -7.01 17.34
C ILE A 106 0.64 -6.93 16.44
N VAL A 107 -0.42 -7.65 16.83
CA VAL A 107 -1.72 -7.60 16.17
C VAL A 107 -2.79 -7.27 17.21
N GLU A 108 -3.35 -6.07 17.12
CA GLU A 108 -4.34 -5.56 18.07
C GLU A 108 -5.45 -4.82 17.32
N ASP A 109 -6.71 -5.20 17.57
CA ASP A 109 -7.90 -4.59 16.97
C ASP A 109 -7.82 -4.31 15.45
N GLY A 110 -7.32 -5.31 14.70
CA GLY A 110 -7.15 -5.22 13.25
C GLY A 110 -6.03 -4.29 12.79
N VAL A 111 -5.17 -3.84 13.69
CA VAL A 111 -3.92 -3.16 13.37
C VAL A 111 -2.77 -4.16 13.52
N ILE A 112 -2.05 -4.38 12.43
CA ILE A 112 -0.83 -5.19 12.37
C ILE A 112 0.34 -4.21 12.41
N THR A 113 1.20 -4.34 13.42
CA THR A 113 2.44 -3.55 13.53
C THR A 113 3.63 -4.49 13.54
N ALA A 114 4.52 -4.33 12.57
CA ALA A 114 5.76 -5.09 12.43
C ALA A 114 6.95 -4.14 12.56
N ARG A 115 7.94 -4.51 13.38
CA ARG A 115 9.12 -3.69 13.65
C ARG A 115 10.40 -4.48 13.40
N ARG A 116 11.31 -3.84 12.69
CA ARG A 116 12.70 -4.25 12.46
C ARG A 116 13.61 -3.17 13.03
N THR A 117 14.91 -3.43 13.07
CA THR A 117 15.91 -2.41 13.46
C THR A 117 16.00 -1.26 12.46
N ASP A 118 15.74 -1.53 11.19
CA ASP A 118 15.89 -0.61 10.05
C ASP A 118 14.56 -0.05 9.52
N ALA A 119 13.41 -0.58 9.96
CA ALA A 119 12.10 -0.11 9.55
C ALA A 119 10.95 -0.52 10.49
N ALA A 120 9.81 0.14 10.32
CA ALA A 120 8.54 -0.25 10.93
C ALA A 120 7.41 -0.21 9.88
N LEU A 121 6.47 -1.15 9.98
CA LEU A 121 5.27 -1.26 9.15
C LEU A 121 4.05 -1.27 10.06
N ARG A 122 3.02 -0.51 9.70
CA ARG A 122 1.69 -0.59 10.29
C ARG A 122 0.65 -0.73 9.19
N ILE A 123 -0.23 -1.72 9.30
CA ILE A 123 -1.39 -1.91 8.42
C ILE A 123 -2.66 -2.00 9.27
N ALA A 124 -3.63 -1.12 9.03
CA ALA A 124 -4.91 -1.08 9.71
C ALA A 124 -6.02 -1.65 8.80
N ILE A 125 -6.56 -2.81 9.17
CA ILE A 125 -7.59 -3.51 8.43
C ILE A 125 -8.96 -3.28 9.09
N ASN A 126 -9.82 -2.53 8.40
CA ASN A 126 -11.23 -2.35 8.75
C ASN A 126 -12.14 -3.13 7.79
N GLU A 127 -13.45 -3.11 8.06
CA GLU A 127 -14.49 -3.79 7.26
C GLU A 127 -14.57 -3.39 5.78
N LYS A 128 -13.89 -2.31 5.37
CA LYS A 128 -13.90 -1.79 4.01
C LYS A 128 -12.64 -2.11 3.22
N VAL A 129 -11.58 -2.60 3.87
CA VAL A 129 -10.35 -3.02 3.15
C VAL A 129 -10.65 -4.27 2.34
N ARG A 130 -10.20 -4.29 1.09
CA ARG A 130 -10.35 -5.39 0.15
C ARG A 130 -8.98 -5.76 -0.42
N ALA A 131 -8.81 -7.03 -0.78
CA ALA A 131 -7.58 -7.52 -1.40
C ALA A 131 -7.84 -7.95 -2.85
N PHE A 132 -6.97 -7.53 -3.76
CA PHE A 132 -7.08 -7.75 -5.20
C PHE A 132 -5.85 -8.50 -5.70
N ALA A 133 -6.06 -9.58 -6.42
CA ALA A 133 -4.99 -10.33 -7.09
C ALA A 133 -5.06 -10.11 -8.60
N PHE A 134 -3.91 -10.09 -9.26
CA PHE A 134 -3.77 -9.81 -10.70
C PHE A 134 -3.31 -11.02 -11.50
N THR A 135 -2.54 -11.87 -10.85
CA THR A 135 -2.08 -13.15 -11.38
C THR A 135 -2.08 -14.18 -10.26
N GLU A 136 -2.05 -15.45 -10.60
CA GLU A 136 -1.89 -16.52 -9.61
C GLU A 136 -0.49 -16.46 -9.00
N GLY A 137 -0.41 -16.54 -7.67
CA GLY A 137 0.86 -16.40 -6.92
C GLY A 137 1.56 -15.04 -7.07
N GLY A 138 0.92 -14.04 -7.69
CA GLY A 138 1.51 -12.73 -7.91
C GLY A 138 1.18 -11.70 -6.83
N PRO A 139 1.49 -10.41 -7.09
CA PRO A 139 1.24 -9.34 -6.14
C PRO A 139 -0.23 -9.20 -5.76
N ILE A 140 -0.46 -8.84 -4.50
CA ILE A 140 -1.79 -8.55 -3.96
C ILE A 140 -1.85 -7.08 -3.56
N VAL A 141 -2.84 -6.36 -4.07
CA VAL A 141 -3.09 -4.97 -3.71
C VAL A 141 -4.19 -4.92 -2.66
N LEU A 142 -3.91 -4.27 -1.54
CA LEU A 142 -4.95 -3.86 -0.60
C LEU A 142 -5.53 -2.54 -1.08
N GLY A 143 -6.86 -2.43 -1.07
CA GLY A 143 -7.58 -1.23 -1.47
C GLY A 143 -8.74 -0.88 -0.56
N LEU A 144 -9.06 0.41 -0.51
CA LEU A 144 -10.23 0.98 0.15
C LEU A 144 -11.16 1.63 -0.89
N PRO A 145 -12.46 1.82 -0.61
CA PRO A 145 -13.30 2.68 -1.44
C PRO A 145 -12.64 4.05 -1.65
N ARG A 146 -12.61 4.59 -2.88
CA ARG A 146 -11.81 5.79 -3.22
C ARG A 146 -11.91 6.93 -2.20
N GLY A 147 -13.14 7.26 -1.76
CA GLY A 147 -13.38 8.35 -0.81
C GLY A 147 -12.82 8.09 0.60
N ARG A 148 -12.62 6.82 0.97
CA ARG A 148 -11.97 6.39 2.22
C ARG A 148 -10.46 6.20 2.07
N ALA A 149 -9.99 5.95 0.85
CA ALA A 149 -8.57 5.81 0.54
C ALA A 149 -7.87 7.18 0.39
N ALA A 150 -8.61 8.21 0.00
CA ALA A 150 -8.06 9.52 -0.32
C ALA A 150 -7.45 10.21 0.90
N LEU A 151 -6.23 10.71 0.74
CA LEU A 151 -5.55 11.62 1.64
C LEU A 151 -5.71 13.06 1.14
N GLN A 152 -5.43 14.02 2.03
CA GLN A 152 -5.22 15.39 1.60
C GLN A 152 -3.94 15.44 0.74
N SER A 153 -4.12 15.69 -0.56
CA SER A 153 -3.02 15.77 -1.51
C SER A 153 -2.38 17.15 -1.46
N CYS A 154 -1.05 17.18 -1.42
CA CYS A 154 -0.26 18.39 -1.57
C CYS A 154 0.76 18.18 -2.70
N SER A 155 1.00 19.23 -3.48
CA SER A 155 1.94 19.25 -4.62
C SER A 155 3.20 20.08 -4.34
N ALA A 156 3.41 20.48 -3.09
CA ALA A 156 4.55 21.25 -2.65
C ALA A 156 4.97 20.80 -1.25
N LEU A 157 6.25 21.04 -0.92
CA LEU A 157 6.79 20.79 0.41
C LEU A 157 6.00 21.55 1.46
N GLN A 158 5.65 20.87 2.56
CA GLN A 158 4.98 21.50 3.70
C GLN A 158 5.35 20.75 4.99
N SER A 159 5.42 21.47 6.11
CA SER A 159 5.34 20.83 7.42
C SER A 159 3.96 20.22 7.63
N ALA A 160 3.94 18.97 8.07
CA ALA A 160 2.78 18.24 8.56
C ALA A 160 2.70 18.28 10.11
N GLY A 161 3.58 19.03 10.76
CA GLY A 161 3.69 19.13 12.22
C GLY A 161 4.41 17.92 12.84
N LEU A 162 4.25 17.77 14.16
CA LEU A 162 4.83 16.66 14.91
C LEU A 162 4.20 15.32 14.50
N ASP A 163 5.03 14.28 14.40
CA ASP A 163 4.60 12.96 13.94
C ASP A 163 3.91 12.12 15.05
N ALA A 164 2.76 12.59 15.53
CA ALA A 164 1.95 11.88 16.52
C ALA A 164 1.58 10.44 16.09
N GLY A 165 1.60 10.17 14.78
CA GLY A 165 1.31 8.88 14.16
C GLY A 165 2.48 7.88 14.18
N ALA A 166 3.67 8.28 14.62
CA ALA A 166 4.87 7.44 14.62
C ALA A 166 4.65 6.10 15.35
N ILE A 167 5.13 5.02 14.71
CA ILE A 167 5.04 3.66 15.25
C ILE A 167 5.92 3.54 16.49
N ASP A 168 7.18 3.97 16.41
CA ASP A 168 8.01 4.15 17.58
C ASP A 168 7.63 5.46 18.29
N LYS A 169 7.28 5.35 19.56
CA LYS A 169 6.83 6.50 20.37
C LYS A 169 7.93 7.55 20.55
N THR A 170 9.19 7.16 20.45
CA THR A 170 10.34 8.08 20.57
C THR A 170 10.39 9.10 19.44
N HIS A 171 9.85 8.79 18.26
CA HIS A 171 9.80 9.69 17.11
C HIS A 171 8.58 10.61 17.06
N ARG A 172 7.65 10.51 18.04
CA ARG A 172 6.43 11.33 18.02
C ARG A 172 6.65 12.82 18.24
N GLY A 173 7.82 13.18 18.78
CA GLY A 173 8.27 14.57 18.93
C GLY A 173 9.04 15.10 17.72
N ASP A 174 9.32 14.28 16.72
CA ASP A 174 10.02 14.71 15.50
C ASP A 174 9.03 15.35 14.53
N GLU A 175 9.51 16.31 13.73
CA GLU A 175 8.68 17.01 12.76
C GLU A 175 8.62 16.24 11.44
N LEU A 176 7.43 16.18 10.85
CA LEU A 176 7.15 15.52 9.59
C LEU A 176 7.00 16.56 8.48
N PHE A 177 7.71 16.38 7.37
CA PHE A 177 7.62 17.22 6.17
C PHE A 177 7.09 16.38 5.00
N ASP A 178 5.91 16.70 4.51
CA ASP A 178 5.32 16.08 3.31
C ASP A 178 6.03 16.65 2.08
N LEU A 179 6.68 15.80 1.28
CA LEU A 179 7.42 16.23 0.09
C LEU A 179 6.51 16.78 -1.03
N GLY A 180 5.19 16.63 -0.89
CA GLY A 180 4.24 17.17 -1.84
C GLY A 180 4.29 16.45 -3.18
N ILE A 181 4.34 15.11 -3.17
CA ILE A 181 4.42 14.31 -4.41
C ILE A 181 3.12 14.35 -5.26
N GLY A 182 2.06 15.02 -4.78
CA GLY A 182 0.83 15.22 -5.55
C GLY A 182 0.07 13.93 -5.83
N ARG A 183 0.02 13.01 -4.87
CA ARG A 183 -0.74 11.75 -4.97
C ARG A 183 -1.98 11.79 -4.11
N ARG A 184 -3.04 11.09 -4.54
CA ARG A 184 -4.32 11.04 -3.85
C ARG A 184 -4.32 9.99 -2.74
N TYR A 185 -3.57 8.90 -2.90
CA TYR A 185 -3.62 7.78 -1.95
C TYR A 185 -2.31 7.53 -1.20
N THR A 186 -1.29 8.34 -1.45
CA THR A 186 0.03 8.19 -0.86
C THR A 186 0.61 9.54 -0.46
N ARG A 187 1.26 9.57 0.70
CA ARG A 187 2.15 10.63 1.13
C ARG A 187 3.56 10.07 1.29
N PHE A 188 4.56 10.85 0.87
CA PHE A 188 5.97 10.55 1.13
C PHE A 188 6.55 11.70 1.94
N CYS A 189 7.03 11.40 3.13
CA CYS A 189 7.54 12.40 4.07
C CYS A 189 8.99 12.16 4.46
N LEU A 190 9.64 13.23 4.89
CA LEU A 190 10.83 13.20 5.71
C LEU A 190 10.44 13.48 7.15
N ARG A 191 11.02 12.75 8.11
CA ARG A 191 10.87 13.01 9.53
C ARG A 191 12.23 13.30 10.14
N THR A 192 12.32 14.38 10.91
CA THR A 192 13.58 14.81 11.50
C THR A 192 13.39 15.52 12.83
N GLY A 193 14.23 15.16 13.81
CA GLY A 193 14.48 15.96 15.01
C GLY A 193 15.66 16.93 14.84
N ASP A 194 16.45 16.81 13.77
CA ASP A 194 17.62 17.66 13.48
C ASP A 194 17.20 19.08 13.13
N GLU A 195 17.51 20.04 14.01
CA GLU A 195 17.15 21.46 13.87
C GLU A 195 17.75 22.12 12.60
N PRO A 196 19.04 21.90 12.25
CA PRO A 196 19.60 22.40 10.99
C PRO A 196 18.88 21.89 9.74
N LEU A 197 18.41 20.64 9.71
CA LEU A 197 17.63 20.11 8.60
C LEU A 197 16.21 20.69 8.59
N ARG A 198 15.56 20.79 9.75
CA ARG A 198 14.22 21.40 9.87
C ARG A 198 14.20 22.83 9.37
N SER A 199 15.19 23.63 9.77
CA SER A 199 15.37 25.02 9.31
C SER A 199 15.46 25.09 7.78
N VAL A 200 16.30 24.25 7.16
CA VAL A 200 16.42 24.22 5.70
C VAL A 200 15.14 23.73 5.01
N LEU A 201 14.46 22.70 5.51
CA LEU A 201 13.19 22.25 4.92
C LEU A 201 12.13 23.35 4.98
N SER A 202 12.10 24.13 6.07
CA SER A 202 11.19 25.27 6.25
C SER A 202 11.43 26.36 5.21
N ASP A 203 12.70 26.63 4.86
CA ASP A 203 13.05 27.62 3.81
C ASP A 203 12.56 27.23 2.41
N TYR A 204 12.29 25.95 2.17
CA TYR A 204 11.78 25.41 0.91
C TYR A 204 10.27 25.11 0.93
N GLU A 205 9.53 25.44 2.00
CA GLU A 205 8.08 25.25 2.01
C GLU A 205 7.39 25.96 0.84
N GLY A 206 6.36 25.30 0.31
CA GLY A 206 5.65 25.76 -0.89
C GLY A 206 6.39 25.53 -2.21
N ARG A 207 7.62 24.99 -2.20
CA ARG A 207 8.35 24.60 -3.42
C ARG A 207 7.98 23.19 -3.87
N HIS A 208 8.02 22.97 -5.18
CA HIS A 208 7.85 21.64 -5.74
C HIS A 208 9.12 20.81 -5.51
N TRP A 209 9.01 19.50 -5.31
CA TRP A 209 10.14 18.61 -5.01
C TRP A 209 11.27 18.68 -6.06
N SER A 210 10.94 18.96 -7.31
CA SER A 210 11.94 19.11 -8.38
C SER A 210 12.90 20.27 -8.14
N ASP A 211 12.48 21.27 -7.37
CA ASP A 211 13.20 22.52 -7.21
C ASP A 211 14.21 22.45 -6.05
N PHE A 212 13.95 21.60 -5.05
CA PHE A 212 14.79 21.52 -3.84
C PHE A 212 15.53 20.20 -3.68
N ILE A 213 14.98 19.07 -4.15
CA ILE A 213 15.63 17.76 -3.96
C ILE A 213 17.06 17.71 -4.55
N PRO A 214 17.33 18.21 -5.78
CA PRO A 214 18.69 18.18 -6.32
C PRO A 214 19.68 19.01 -5.50
N VAL A 215 19.23 20.13 -4.92
CA VAL A 215 20.06 21.04 -4.12
C VAL A 215 20.31 20.46 -2.73
N MET A 216 19.33 19.76 -2.17
CA MET A 216 19.37 19.21 -0.82
C MET A 216 19.94 17.79 -0.74
N LEU A 217 20.14 17.11 -1.87
CA LEU A 217 20.48 15.68 -1.91
C LEU A 217 21.66 15.31 -1.01
N ASN A 218 22.77 16.05 -1.09
CA ASN A 218 23.96 15.79 -0.27
C ASN A 218 23.67 15.95 1.23
N LYS A 219 22.84 16.93 1.62
CA LYS A 219 22.44 17.13 3.01
C LYS A 219 21.51 16.03 3.49
N LEU A 220 20.57 15.59 2.64
CA LEU A 220 19.69 14.46 2.94
C LEU A 220 20.48 13.15 3.11
N ILE A 221 21.48 12.89 2.28
CA ILE A 221 22.38 11.73 2.44
C ILE A 221 23.15 11.83 3.77
N ALA A 222 23.78 12.99 4.03
CA ALA A 222 24.59 13.19 5.24
C ALA A 222 23.79 13.09 6.55
N VAL A 223 22.58 13.65 6.58
CA VAL A 223 21.71 13.61 7.77
C VAL A 223 20.95 12.30 7.84
N SER A 224 20.60 11.71 6.69
CA SER A 224 19.77 10.50 6.56
C SER A 224 18.51 10.56 7.44
N PRO A 225 17.63 11.57 7.25
CA PRO A 225 16.39 11.65 8.01
C PRO A 225 15.55 10.38 7.81
N HIS A 226 14.67 10.10 8.77
CA HIS A 226 13.72 9.01 8.62
C HIS A 226 12.78 9.31 7.46
N ARG A 227 12.46 8.29 6.66
CA ARG A 227 11.44 8.43 5.61
C ARG A 227 10.17 7.75 6.08
N VAL A 228 9.05 8.41 5.84
CA VAL A 228 7.72 7.92 6.22
C VAL A 228 6.84 7.95 5.00
N VAL A 229 6.38 6.77 4.55
CA VAL A 229 5.46 6.65 3.42
C VAL A 229 4.17 6.04 3.91
N GLU A 230 3.06 6.74 3.67
CA GLU A 230 1.77 6.35 4.22
C GLU A 230 0.63 6.48 3.21
N SER A 231 -0.36 5.63 3.41
CA SER A 231 -1.67 5.66 2.79
C SER A 231 -2.74 5.76 3.87
N ALA A 232 -4.02 5.76 3.51
CA ALA A 232 -5.12 5.78 4.48
C ALA A 232 -5.19 4.55 5.40
N ALA A 233 -4.51 3.45 5.07
CA ALA A 233 -4.57 2.21 5.85
C ALA A 233 -3.21 1.58 6.14
N ALA A 234 -2.12 2.08 5.56
CA ALA A 234 -0.80 1.52 5.77
C ALA A 234 0.26 2.61 5.92
N ARG A 235 1.31 2.30 6.65
CA ARG A 235 2.43 3.21 6.90
C ARG A 235 3.71 2.40 7.03
N ILE A 236 4.74 2.82 6.32
CA ILE A 236 6.10 2.31 6.47
C ILE A 236 7.02 3.46 6.87
N GLU A 237 7.83 3.20 7.89
CA GLU A 237 8.88 4.09 8.38
C GLU A 237 10.22 3.42 8.12
N ILE A 238 11.17 4.13 7.51
CA ILE A 238 12.50 3.62 7.23
C ILE A 238 13.54 4.43 8.01
N PHE A 239 14.39 3.71 8.74
CA PHE A 239 15.44 4.23 9.62
C PHE A 239 16.84 4.03 9.04
N SER A 240 17.00 3.15 8.04
CA SER A 240 18.28 2.92 7.34
C SER A 240 18.80 4.20 6.67
N GLY A 241 20.11 4.33 6.47
CA GLY A 241 20.70 5.49 5.79
C GLY A 241 20.24 5.64 4.33
N ILE A 242 20.35 6.85 3.79
CA ILE A 242 20.15 7.11 2.36
C ILE A 242 21.46 6.83 1.64
N ALA A 243 21.46 5.90 0.66
CA ALA A 243 22.64 5.60 -0.13
C ALA A 243 23.04 6.77 -1.04
N GLY A 244 24.34 7.01 -1.15
CA GLY A 244 24.91 8.02 -2.05
C GLY A 244 24.85 7.62 -3.53
N PRO A 245 25.12 8.56 -4.45
CA PRO A 245 25.21 8.26 -5.89
C PRO A 245 26.25 7.17 -6.18
N GLY A 246 25.83 6.07 -6.81
CA GLY A 246 26.71 4.95 -7.15
C GLY A 246 26.96 3.96 -6.01
N GLU A 247 26.43 4.21 -4.82
CA GLU A 247 26.42 3.24 -3.73
C GLU A 247 25.25 2.28 -3.89
N SER A 248 25.46 1.03 -3.48
CA SER A 248 24.34 0.09 -3.36
C SER A 248 23.45 0.53 -2.21
N PRO A 249 22.11 0.41 -2.33
CA PRO A 249 21.20 0.64 -1.22
C PRO A 249 21.61 -0.24 -0.01
N PRO A 250 21.30 0.19 1.23
CA PRO A 250 21.45 -0.68 2.37
C PRO A 250 20.66 -1.98 2.13
N ASN A 251 21.24 -3.13 2.51
CA ASN A 251 20.47 -4.37 2.52
C ASN A 251 19.29 -4.21 3.49
N GLY A 252 18.08 -4.59 3.06
CA GLY A 252 16.88 -4.54 3.89
C GLY A 252 15.93 -3.43 3.49
N ALA A 253 15.36 -2.76 4.49
CA ALA A 253 14.26 -1.84 4.28
C ALA A 253 14.75 -0.51 3.66
N GLN A 254 14.03 -0.04 2.64
CA GLN A 254 14.47 1.09 1.82
C GLN A 254 13.32 1.93 1.30
N THR A 255 13.66 3.11 0.81
CA THR A 255 12.74 3.96 0.05
C THR A 255 13.28 4.19 -1.35
N GLN A 256 12.40 4.22 -2.34
CA GLN A 256 12.73 4.65 -3.70
C GLN A 256 12.10 6.02 -3.96
N PHE A 257 12.92 6.96 -4.42
CA PHE A 257 12.47 8.28 -4.85
C PHE A 257 13.09 8.59 -6.23
N HIS A 258 12.32 8.34 -7.29
CA HIS A 258 12.76 8.45 -8.67
C HIS A 258 11.88 9.46 -9.42
N SER A 259 12.48 10.61 -9.74
CA SER A 259 11.81 11.75 -10.36
C SER A 259 11.16 11.44 -11.70
N GLU A 260 11.73 10.52 -12.49
CA GLU A 260 11.19 10.12 -13.80
C GLU A 260 9.85 9.40 -13.66
N TYR A 261 9.74 8.45 -12.73
CA TYR A 261 8.50 7.72 -12.48
C TYR A 261 7.45 8.59 -11.78
N LEU A 262 7.87 9.55 -10.97
CA LEU A 262 6.97 10.55 -10.37
C LEU A 262 6.27 11.44 -11.40
N LYS A 263 6.84 11.64 -12.59
CA LYS A 263 6.22 12.45 -13.64
C LYS A 263 5.02 11.77 -14.29
N SER A 264 4.86 10.45 -14.17
CA SER A 264 3.71 9.77 -14.77
C SER A 264 2.39 10.17 -14.12
N GLY A 265 2.42 10.61 -12.86
CA GLY A 265 1.21 10.96 -12.10
C GLY A 265 0.43 9.73 -11.63
N ASP A 266 0.92 8.53 -11.89
CA ASP A 266 0.20 7.29 -11.54
C ASP A 266 0.12 7.11 -10.02
N GLU A 267 -1.01 6.60 -9.57
CA GLU A 267 -1.23 6.21 -8.16
C GLU A 267 -0.69 4.81 -7.87
N ILE A 268 -0.58 3.97 -8.90
CA ILE A 268 -0.09 2.59 -8.84
C ILE A 268 0.34 2.17 -10.24
N ALA A 269 1.26 1.21 -10.36
CA ALA A 269 1.62 0.64 -11.65
C ALA A 269 0.36 0.15 -12.41
N PRO A 270 0.20 0.46 -13.71
CA PRO A 270 -0.98 0.05 -14.48
C PRO A 270 -1.25 -1.46 -14.41
N SER A 271 -0.19 -2.28 -14.35
CA SER A 271 -0.28 -3.73 -14.20
C SER A 271 -0.93 -4.19 -12.89
N LEU A 272 -0.99 -3.33 -11.86
CA LEU A 272 -1.57 -3.60 -10.55
C LEU A 272 -2.74 -2.65 -10.20
N ALA A 273 -3.27 -1.91 -11.17
CA ALA A 273 -4.40 -1.01 -10.95
C ALA A 273 -5.67 -1.78 -10.53
N PRO A 274 -6.20 -1.58 -9.29
CA PRO A 274 -7.45 -2.18 -8.86
C PRO A 274 -8.65 -1.55 -9.61
N PRO A 275 -9.87 -2.11 -9.49
CA PRO A 275 -11.06 -1.53 -10.09
C PRO A 275 -11.29 -0.08 -9.66
N ASP A 276 -11.90 0.74 -10.53
CA ASP A 276 -12.00 2.20 -10.36
C ASP A 276 -12.58 2.68 -9.04
N TYR A 277 -13.44 1.88 -8.39
CA TYR A 277 -14.03 2.24 -7.09
C TYR A 277 -13.06 2.08 -5.91
N ALA A 278 -11.88 1.49 -6.10
CA ALA A 278 -10.89 1.22 -5.07
C ALA A 278 -9.63 2.07 -5.26
N GLY A 279 -9.20 2.75 -4.20
CA GLY A 279 -7.87 3.36 -4.11
C GLY A 279 -6.88 2.40 -3.45
N PRO A 280 -5.67 2.20 -4.00
CA PRO A 280 -4.64 1.35 -3.41
C PRO A 280 -4.14 1.94 -2.09
N VAL A 281 -3.85 1.06 -1.11
CA VAL A 281 -3.32 1.47 0.20
C VAL A 281 -2.05 0.71 0.61
N ALA A 282 -1.85 -0.50 0.13
CA ALA A 282 -0.62 -1.27 0.30
C ALA A 282 -0.53 -2.34 -0.77
N ILE A 283 0.68 -2.82 -1.04
CA ILE A 283 0.93 -3.90 -1.99
C ILE A 283 1.80 -4.95 -1.29
N PHE A 284 1.41 -6.21 -1.40
CA PHE A 284 2.23 -7.33 -1.02
C PHE A 284 2.83 -7.96 -2.28
N TYR A 285 4.14 -8.13 -2.29
CA TYR A 285 4.88 -8.84 -3.34
C TYR A 285 5.39 -10.16 -2.79
N PRO A 286 4.83 -11.30 -3.21
CA PRO A 286 5.31 -12.61 -2.75
C PRO A 286 6.73 -12.89 -3.22
N ASN A 287 7.45 -13.70 -2.46
CA ASN A 287 8.77 -14.21 -2.85
C ASN A 287 8.69 -14.87 -4.23
N LYS A 288 9.72 -14.67 -5.05
CA LYS A 288 9.88 -15.43 -6.29
C LYS A 288 10.11 -16.88 -5.91
N ILE A 289 9.26 -17.78 -6.41
CA ILE A 289 9.41 -19.24 -6.32
C ILE A 289 10.61 -19.67 -7.17
#